data_AF-A0A7Y6JZT2-F1
#
_entry.id   AF-A0A7Y6JZT2-F1
#
_cell.length_a   1.000
_cell.length_b   1.000
_cell.length_c   1.000
_cell.angle_alpha   90.00
_cell.angle_beta   90.00
_cell.angle_gamma   90.00
#
_symmetry.space_group_name_H-M   'P 1'
#
loop_
_entity.id
_entity.type
_entity.pdbx_description
1 polymer ?
#
loop_
_entity_poly.entity_id
_entity_poly.type
_entity_poly.pdbx_seq_one_letter_code
_entity_poly.pdbx_strand_id
1 'polypeptide(L)'
;MEATINPGVGRVPWNKDKLTGQKLPLKLREIWGIRIRLQLAGRARELALFNLAIDSKLRACDLTKLRVRDICLGSRVAPRATVMQQKTQRPVQFEITKQTRESAAA
;
A
#
# COMPACT_ATOMS: atom_id res chain seq x y z
N MET A 1 -33.49 17.37 -7.26
CA MET A 1 -32.52 18.43 -6.89
C MET A 1 -31.14 17.80 -6.91
N GLU A 2 -30.53 17.82 -8.09
CA GLU A 2 -29.23 17.21 -8.34
C GLU A 2 -28.11 18.04 -7.70
N ALA A 3 -27.21 17.39 -6.98
CA ALA A 3 -26.03 18.03 -6.43
C ALA A 3 -24.95 18.09 -7.51
N THR A 4 -24.77 19.26 -8.10
CA THR A 4 -23.65 19.59 -8.99
C THR A 4 -22.32 19.41 -8.26
N ILE A 5 -21.52 18.43 -8.70
CA ILE A 5 -20.16 18.19 -8.18
C ILE A 5 -19.22 19.16 -8.90
N ASN A 6 -18.83 20.25 -8.23
CA ASN A 6 -17.84 21.21 -8.74
C ASN A 6 -16.44 20.56 -8.78
N PRO A 7 -15.77 20.48 -9.94
CA PRO A 7 -14.49 19.76 -10.10
C PRO A 7 -13.24 20.55 -9.66
N GLY A 8 -13.40 21.69 -8.97
CA GLY A 8 -12.33 22.68 -8.79
C GLY A 8 -11.74 22.82 -7.38
N VAL A 9 -12.33 22.22 -6.33
CA VAL A 9 -11.80 22.35 -4.96
C VAL A 9 -11.15 21.04 -4.57
N GLY A 10 -9.81 21.01 -4.60
CA GLY A 10 -9.06 19.88 -4.07
C GLY A 10 -9.55 19.53 -2.67
N ARG A 11 -9.99 18.29 -2.45
CA ARG A 11 -10.52 17.83 -1.15
C ARG A 11 -9.51 18.18 -0.06
N VAL A 12 -9.88 19.13 0.80
CA VAL A 12 -9.09 19.49 1.96
C VAL A 12 -9.05 18.27 2.88
N PRO A 13 -7.85 17.76 3.26
CA PRO A 13 -7.77 16.66 4.20
C PRO A 13 -8.47 17.00 5.52
N TRP A 14 -9.21 16.04 6.08
CA TRP A 14 -9.95 16.22 7.34
C TRP A 14 -9.06 16.63 8.54
N ASN A 15 -7.76 16.36 8.42
CA ASN A 15 -6.71 16.64 9.39
C ASN A 15 -5.78 17.79 8.99
N LYS A 16 -6.12 18.58 7.95
CA LYS A 16 -5.31 19.75 7.59
C LYS A 16 -5.23 20.70 8.80
N ASP A 17 -4.03 21.16 9.09
CA ASP A 17 -3.70 22.05 10.22
C ASP A 17 -4.00 21.48 11.61
N LYS A 18 -4.23 20.15 11.73
CA LYS A 18 -4.44 19.44 13.01
C LYS A 18 -3.28 18.50 13.32
N LEU A 19 -2.68 18.65 14.50
CA LEU A 19 -1.73 17.69 15.05
C LEU A 19 -2.50 16.44 15.53
N THR A 20 -2.51 15.38 14.73
CA THR A 20 -3.26 14.14 15.05
C THR A 20 -2.60 13.25 16.10
N GLY A 21 -1.45 13.66 16.65
CA GLY A 21 -0.66 12.85 17.57
C GLY A 21 -0.11 11.55 16.95
N GLN A 22 0.44 10.70 17.81
CA GLN A 22 0.92 9.37 17.42
C GLN A 22 -0.26 8.45 17.09
N LYS A 23 -0.22 7.82 15.91
CA LYS A 23 -1.20 6.79 15.54
C LYS A 23 -0.76 5.43 16.08
N LEU A 24 -1.69 4.71 16.69
CA LEU A 24 -1.47 3.34 17.13
C LEU A 24 -1.22 2.42 15.92
N PRO A 25 -0.32 1.44 16.04
CA PRO A 25 -0.15 0.41 15.02
C PRO A 25 -1.40 -0.47 14.94
N LEU A 26 -1.64 -1.06 13.76
CA LEU A 26 -2.71 -2.03 13.58
C LEU A 26 -2.47 -3.28 14.41
N LYS A 27 -3.52 -3.79 15.06
CA LYS A 27 -3.51 -5.08 15.75
C LYS A 27 -3.57 -6.22 14.74
N LEU A 28 -3.05 -7.39 15.10
CA LEU A 28 -3.09 -8.59 14.24
C LEU A 28 -4.52 -8.93 13.77
N ARG A 29 -5.51 -8.83 14.67
CA ARG A 29 -6.93 -9.05 14.33
C ARG A 29 -7.44 -8.06 13.28
N GLU A 30 -6.98 -6.81 13.31
CA GLU A 30 -7.39 -5.78 12.35
C GLU A 30 -6.77 -6.02 10.98
N ILE A 31 -5.49 -6.40 10.94
CA ILE A 31 -4.79 -6.79 9.72
C ILE A 31 -5.52 -7.97 9.05
N TRP A 32 -5.87 -9.00 9.81
CA TRP A 32 -6.66 -10.12 9.33
C TRP A 32 -8.04 -9.70 8.82
N GLY A 33 -8.75 -8.86 9.58
CA GLY A 33 -10.06 -8.34 9.18
C GLY A 33 -10.02 -7.55 7.87
N ILE A 34 -8.96 -6.75 7.65
CA ILE A 34 -8.76 -6.02 6.39
C ILE A 34 -8.50 -6.99 5.24
N ARG A 35 -7.60 -7.95 5.41
CA ARG A 35 -7.28 -8.95 4.37
C ARG A 35 -8.51 -9.72 3.90
N ILE A 36 -9.29 -10.26 4.86
CA ILE A 36 -10.49 -11.05 4.54
C ILE A 36 -11.51 -10.20 3.78
N ARG A 37 -11.75 -8.95 4.20
CA ARG A 37 -12.68 -8.06 3.50
C ARG A 37 -12.24 -7.76 2.07
N LEU A 38 -10.93 -7.55 1.84
CA LEU A 38 -10.40 -7.34 0.50
C LEU A 38 -10.49 -8.60 -0.38
N GLN A 39 -10.23 -9.77 0.19
CA GLN A 39 -10.36 -11.06 -0.49
C GLN A 39 -11.82 -11.34 -0.90
N LEU A 40 -12.77 -11.21 0.03
CA LEU A 40 -14.20 -11.44 -0.24
C LEU A 40 -14.75 -10.45 -1.27
N ALA A 41 -14.23 -9.23 -1.31
CA ALA A 41 -14.61 -8.21 -2.28
C ALA A 41 -13.92 -8.36 -3.65
N GLY A 42 -13.05 -9.37 -3.84
CA GLY A 42 -12.32 -9.56 -5.10
C GLY A 42 -11.35 -8.43 -5.44
N ARG A 43 -10.90 -7.64 -4.45
CA ARG A 43 -10.04 -6.47 -4.66
C ARG A 43 -8.56 -6.85 -4.67
N ALA A 44 -8.14 -7.53 -5.74
CA ALA A 44 -6.79 -8.10 -5.87
C ALA A 44 -5.68 -7.05 -5.74
N ARG A 45 -5.82 -5.91 -6.43
CA ARG A 45 -4.83 -4.81 -6.39
C ARG A 45 -4.67 -4.23 -4.99
N GLU A 46 -5.77 -3.95 -4.30
CA GLU A 46 -5.77 -3.41 -2.95
C GLU A 46 -5.20 -4.41 -1.94
N LEU A 47 -5.50 -5.70 -2.10
CA LEU A 47 -4.94 -6.78 -1.28
C LEU A 47 -3.42 -6.87 -1.46
N ALA A 48 -2.94 -6.86 -2.70
CA ALA A 48 -1.52 -6.88 -3.03
C ALA A 48 -0.78 -5.67 -2.43
N LEU A 49 -1.33 -4.46 -2.61
CA LEU A 49 -0.77 -3.24 -2.04
C LEU A 49 -0.78 -3.24 -0.51
N PHE A 50 -1.85 -3.73 0.11
CA PHE A 50 -1.92 -3.83 1.57
C PHE A 50 -0.86 -4.79 2.11
N ASN A 51 -0.71 -5.96 1.51
CA ASN A 51 0.30 -6.95 1.89
C ASN A 51 1.73 -6.41 1.68
N LEU A 52 1.99 -5.75 0.54
CA LEU A 52 3.27 -5.07 0.30
C LEU A 52 3.55 -3.96 1.30
N ALA A 53 2.54 -3.21 1.76
CA ALA A 53 2.71 -2.17 2.76
C ALA A 53 3.20 -2.72 4.11
N ILE A 54 2.64 -3.87 4.54
CA ILE A 54 3.02 -4.53 5.79
C ILE A 54 4.46 -5.05 5.72
N ASP A 55 4.81 -5.70 4.63
CA ASP A 55 6.13 -6.30 4.44
C ASP A 55 7.23 -5.23 4.30
N SER A 56 7.01 -4.25 3.41
CA SER A 56 8.02 -3.25 3.03
C SER A 56 8.12 -2.06 3.98
N LYS A 57 7.03 -1.73 4.69
CA LYS A 57 6.90 -0.53 5.54
C LYS A 57 7.27 0.77 4.81
N LEU A 58 7.10 0.80 3.49
CA LEU A 58 7.36 1.98 2.67
C LEU A 58 6.39 3.11 3.00
N ARG A 59 6.83 4.35 2.75
CA ARG A 59 5.94 5.51 2.79
C ARG A 59 4.88 5.35 1.71
N ALA A 60 3.68 5.89 1.94
CA ALA A 60 2.59 5.80 0.97
C ALA A 60 2.99 6.32 -0.42
N CYS A 61 3.78 7.40 -0.49
CA CYS A 61 4.27 7.94 -1.76
C CYS A 61 5.26 7.03 -2.50
N ASP A 62 6.03 6.21 -1.78
CA ASP A 62 6.95 5.22 -2.36
C ASP A 62 6.17 3.97 -2.79
N LEU A 63 5.31 3.44 -1.90
CA LEU A 63 4.48 2.26 -2.14
C LEU A 63 3.56 2.43 -3.35
N THR A 64 2.85 3.56 -3.44
CA THR A 64 1.89 3.81 -4.52
C THR A 64 2.53 4.04 -5.89
N LYS A 65 3.85 4.28 -5.93
CA LYS A 65 4.63 4.43 -7.17
C LYS A 65 5.37 3.16 -7.59
N LEU A 66 5.30 2.08 -6.80
CA LEU A 66 5.89 0.79 -7.18
C LEU A 66 5.34 0.30 -8.52
N ARG A 67 6.24 -0.23 -9.33
CA ARG A 67 5.95 -0.87 -10.61
C ARG A 67 6.15 -2.37 -10.48
N VAL A 68 5.53 -3.13 -11.38
CA VAL A 68 5.66 -4.61 -11.43
C VAL A 68 7.13 -5.03 -11.52
N ARG A 69 7.93 -4.36 -12.36
CA ARG A 69 9.37 -4.61 -12.50
C ARG A 69 10.19 -4.39 -11.23
N ASP A 70 9.68 -3.64 -10.26
CA ASP A 70 10.41 -3.35 -9.02
C ASP A 70 10.33 -4.55 -8.05
N ILE A 71 9.32 -5.42 -8.24
CA ILE A 71 9.04 -6.57 -7.36
C ILE A 71 9.02 -7.92 -8.09
N CYS A 72 9.01 -7.94 -9.42
CA CYS A 72 8.94 -9.15 -10.23
C CYS A 72 10.21 -9.38 -11.05
N LEU A 73 10.60 -10.65 -11.15
CA LEU A 73 11.57 -11.16 -12.11
C LEU A 73 10.84 -12.02 -13.14
N GLY A 74 10.64 -11.48 -14.35
CA GLY A 74 9.79 -12.10 -15.36
C GLY A 74 8.34 -12.20 -14.88
N SER A 75 7.78 -13.41 -14.90
CA SER A 75 6.41 -13.69 -14.44
C SER A 75 6.30 -14.01 -12.95
N ARG A 76 7.41 -14.00 -12.19
CA ARG A 76 7.43 -14.39 -10.78
C ARG A 76 7.72 -13.19 -9.89
N VAL A 77 6.94 -13.06 -8.82
CA VAL A 77 7.24 -12.08 -7.75
C VAL A 77 8.48 -12.54 -6.99
N ALA A 78 9.49 -11.69 -6.91
CA ALA A 78 10.75 -11.99 -6.24
C ALA A 78 10.54 -12.10 -4.71
N PRO A 79 11.36 -12.89 -3.99
CA PRO A 79 11.28 -12.98 -2.54
C PRO A 79 11.80 -11.73 -1.83
N ARG A 80 12.54 -10.86 -2.53
CA ARG A 80 13.02 -9.57 -2.04
C ARG A 80 12.94 -8.56 -3.17
N ALA A 81 12.73 -7.29 -2.81
CA ALA A 81 12.76 -6.16 -3.73
C ALA A 81 13.63 -5.05 -3.16
N THR A 82 14.23 -4.25 -4.04
CA THR A 82 15.03 -3.08 -3.67
C THR A 82 14.43 -1.85 -4.33
N VAL A 83 14.11 -0.82 -3.53
CA VAL A 83 13.44 0.39 -4.01
C VAL A 83 14.21 1.62 -3.55
N MET A 84 14.31 2.62 -4.43
CA MET A 84 14.88 3.91 -4.09
C MET A 84 13.84 4.75 -3.33
N GLN A 85 14.10 5.08 -2.06
CA GLN A 85 13.19 5.95 -1.30
C GLN A 85 13.26 7.39 -1.81
N GLN A 86 12.12 7.99 -2.14
CA GLN A 86 12.06 9.35 -2.69
C GLN A 86 12.64 10.41 -1.74
N LYS A 87 12.34 10.30 -0.44
CA LYS A 87 12.76 11.32 0.53
C LYS A 87 14.26 11.33 0.78
N THR A 88 14.86 10.15 0.85
CA THR A 88 16.25 9.98 1.31
C THR A 88 17.21 9.66 0.18
N GLN A 89 16.71 9.28 -1.00
CA GLN A 89 17.50 8.79 -2.14
C GLN A 89 18.40 7.60 -1.75
N ARG A 90 17.93 6.77 -0.80
CA ARG A 90 18.66 5.58 -0.32
C ARG A 90 17.96 4.30 -0.73
N PRO A 91 18.69 3.29 -1.22
CA PRO A 91 18.08 2.04 -1.62
C PRO A 91 17.68 1.29 -0.37
N VAL A 92 16.44 0.82 -0.32
CA VAL A 92 15.96 -0.04 0.76
C VAL A 92 15.57 -1.38 0.18
N GLN A 93 16.13 -2.44 0.74
CA GLN A 93 15.72 -3.80 0.43
C GLN A 93 14.72 -4.28 1.48
N PHE A 94 13.68 -4.98 1.03
CA PHE A 94 12.70 -5.62 1.91
C PHE A 94 12.34 -7.01 1.42
N GLU A 95 11.90 -7.86 2.34
CA GLU A 95 11.37 -9.18 2.05
C GLU A 95 9.92 -9.08 1.56
N ILE A 96 9.55 -9.96 0.62
CA ILE A 96 8.18 -10.13 0.16
C ILE A 96 7.76 -11.53 0.59
N THR A 97 6.88 -11.61 1.60
CA THR A 97 6.43 -12.87 2.17
C THR A 97 5.66 -13.71 1.16
N LYS A 98 5.58 -15.03 1.38
CA LYS A 98 4.84 -15.95 0.48
C LYS A 98 3.41 -15.47 0.22
N GLN A 99 2.70 -15.05 1.27
CA GLN A 99 1.33 -14.52 1.17
C GLN A 99 1.25 -13.27 0.28
N THR A 100 2.21 -12.35 0.40
CA THR A 100 2.27 -11.16 -0.44
C THR A 100 2.53 -11.52 -1.90
N ARG A 101 3.43 -12.47 -2.15
CA ARG A 101 3.72 -12.97 -3.52
C ARG A 101 2.50 -13.59 -4.17
N GLU A 102 1.74 -14.39 -3.43
CA GLU A 102 0.48 -14.98 -3.90
C GLU A 102 -0.54 -13.89 -4.24
N SER A 103 -0.72 -12.89 -3.37
CA SER A 103 -1.65 -11.79 -3.66
C SER A 103 -1.24 -10.88 -4.81
N ALA A 104 0.06 -10.75 -5.07
CA ALA A 104 0.59 -9.91 -6.16
C ALA A 104 0.69 -10.64 -7.51
N ALA A 105 0.56 -11.97 -7.50
CA ALA A 105 0.53 -12.82 -8.70
C ALA A 105 -0.89 -13.21 -9.14
N ALA A 106 -1.89 -12.95 -8.29
CA ALA A 106 -3.31 -13.16 -8.55
C ALA A 106 -3.89 -12.05 -9.44
#